data_AF-A0A9P5WEJ1-F1
#
_entry.id   AF-A0A9P5WEJ1-F1
#
_cell.length_a   1.000
_cell.length_b   1.000
_cell.length_c   1.000
_cell.angle_alpha   90.00
_cell.angle_beta   90.00
_cell.angle_gamma   90.00
#
_symmetry.space_group_name_H-M   'P 1'
#
loop_
_entity.id
_entity.type
_entity.pdbx_description
1 polymer ?
#
loop_
_entity_poly.entity_id
_entity_poly.type
_entity_poly.pdbx_seq_one_letter_code
_entity_poly.pdbx_strand_id
1 'polypeptide(L)'
;MSQETAEAKPKPVVIIIGAGIAGLTLAILLEQINVPYHIFERAAEVKPLGSAMSFTGSLFPALEQLGIYEELKKASKAYTCIEFYNAQIKKMGNFSVEENHIVSGYENLIFCRPRFYEILLKRVPEHKISFKKKVVRIEEKEGKVHIYCSDNTTYSGDILVGADGAYSGVRQNMYKIMDVKGVLPKEDLEDFTVNYTTI
;
A
#
# COMPACT_ATOMS: atom_id res chain seq x y z
N MET A 1 -48.67 -11.10 -8.14
CA MET A 1 -47.44 -11.42 -7.38
C MET A 1 -46.38 -10.44 -7.81
N SER A 2 -46.30 -9.33 -7.09
CA SER A 2 -45.38 -8.22 -7.36
C SER A 2 -44.01 -8.61 -6.80
N GLN A 3 -43.00 -8.78 -7.67
CA GLN A 3 -41.63 -9.00 -7.21
C GLN A 3 -41.11 -7.67 -6.65
N GLU A 4 -40.91 -7.65 -5.34
CA GLU A 4 -40.14 -6.66 -4.60
C GLU A 4 -38.70 -6.70 -5.15
N THR A 5 -38.30 -5.65 -5.86
CA THR A 5 -36.92 -5.45 -6.24
C THR A 5 -36.18 -5.04 -4.97
N ALA A 6 -35.42 -5.98 -4.38
CA ALA A 6 -34.56 -5.66 -3.24
C ALA A 6 -33.57 -4.57 -3.66
N GLU A 7 -33.73 -3.36 -3.14
CA GLU A 7 -32.78 -2.27 -3.32
C GLU A 7 -31.40 -2.73 -2.86
N ALA A 8 -30.44 -2.74 -3.79
CA ALA A 8 -29.06 -3.08 -3.48
C ALA A 8 -28.51 -2.07 -2.47
N LYS A 9 -28.07 -2.57 -1.30
CA LYS A 9 -27.53 -1.75 -0.22
C LYS A 9 -26.38 -0.87 -0.76
N PRO A 10 -26.33 0.45 -0.43
CA PRO A 10 -25.28 1.32 -0.93
C PRO A 10 -23.91 0.80 -0.51
N LYS A 11 -22.93 0.91 -1.42
CA LYS A 11 -21.55 0.49 -1.16
C LYS A 11 -20.92 1.37 -0.06
N PRO A 12 -20.06 0.79 0.80
CA PRO A 12 -19.40 1.56 1.86
C PRO A 12 -18.42 2.58 1.28
N VAL A 13 -18.29 3.72 1.95
CA VAL A 13 -17.30 4.76 1.65
C VAL A 13 -16.00 4.46 2.41
N VAL A 14 -14.89 4.33 1.68
CA VAL A 14 -13.58 3.98 2.24
C VAL A 14 -12.69 5.22 2.39
N ILE A 15 -12.19 5.47 3.61
CA ILE A 15 -11.17 6.47 3.90
C ILE A 15 -9.81 5.78 3.90
N ILE A 16 -8.89 6.24 3.05
CA ILE A 16 -7.52 5.72 2.97
C ILE A 16 -6.57 6.77 3.52
N ILE A 17 -5.78 6.43 4.55
CA ILE A 17 -4.78 7.34 5.11
C ILE A 17 -3.42 6.97 4.55
N GLY A 18 -2.86 7.83 3.70
CA GLY A 18 -1.57 7.67 3.03
C GLY A 18 -1.72 7.47 1.52
N ALA A 19 -1.15 8.38 0.73
CA ALA A 19 -1.06 8.26 -0.73
C ALA A 19 0.29 7.64 -1.15
N GLY A 20 0.71 6.59 -0.44
CA GLY A 20 1.88 5.78 -0.81
C GLY A 20 1.51 4.63 -1.77
N ILE A 21 2.47 3.73 -2.03
CA ILE A 21 2.26 2.57 -2.92
C ILE A 21 1.02 1.76 -2.49
N ALA A 22 0.93 1.38 -1.21
CA ALA A 22 -0.19 0.57 -0.71
C ALA A 22 -1.55 1.28 -0.85
N GLY A 23 -1.61 2.56 -0.47
CA GLY A 23 -2.85 3.35 -0.53
C GLY A 23 -3.32 3.60 -1.97
N LEU A 24 -2.40 3.89 -2.89
CA LEU A 24 -2.72 4.05 -4.30
C LEU A 24 -3.13 2.73 -4.96
N THR A 25 -2.44 1.62 -4.66
CA THR A 25 -2.82 0.29 -5.14
C THR A 25 -4.24 -0.07 -4.70
N LEU A 26 -4.58 0.16 -3.43
CA LEU A 26 -5.94 -0.06 -2.94
C LEU A 26 -6.96 0.84 -3.66
N ALA A 27 -6.65 2.12 -3.83
CA ALA A 27 -7.52 3.07 -4.52
C ALA A 27 -7.83 2.64 -5.96
N ILE A 28 -6.84 2.14 -6.71
CA ILE A 28 -7.04 1.62 -8.08
C ILE A 28 -8.02 0.43 -8.07
N LEU A 29 -7.86 -0.50 -7.13
CA LEU A 29 -8.76 -1.64 -7.00
C LEU A 29 -10.19 -1.17 -6.68
N LEU A 30 -10.36 -0.24 -5.74
CA LEU A 30 -11.65 0.34 -5.38
C LEU A 30 -12.30 1.10 -6.56
N GLU A 31 -11.50 1.81 -7.37
CA GLU A 31 -11.94 2.45 -8.60
C GLU A 31 -12.54 1.44 -9.58
N GLN A 32 -11.82 0.33 -9.84
CA GLN A 32 -12.24 -0.71 -10.78
C GLN A 32 -13.57 -1.38 -10.37
N ILE A 33 -13.80 -1.55 -9.06
CA ILE A 33 -15.03 -2.16 -8.55
C ILE A 33 -16.10 -1.13 -8.17
N ASN A 34 -15.93 0.15 -8.53
CA ASN A 34 -16.86 1.24 -8.25
C ASN A 34 -17.25 1.34 -6.75
N VAL A 35 -16.29 1.21 -5.85
CA VAL A 35 -16.47 1.46 -4.41
C VAL A 35 -16.02 2.89 -4.11
N PRO A 36 -16.85 3.73 -3.45
CA PRO A 36 -16.45 5.10 -3.12
C PRO A 36 -15.26 5.11 -2.15
N TYR A 37 -14.28 5.99 -2.43
CA TYR A 37 -13.14 6.17 -1.55
C TYR A 37 -12.58 7.59 -1.61
N HIS A 38 -11.77 7.94 -0.61
CA HIS A 38 -10.98 9.17 -0.61
C HIS A 38 -9.64 8.94 0.10
N ILE A 39 -8.55 9.47 -0.46
CA ILE A 39 -7.20 9.34 0.08
C ILE A 39 -6.78 10.64 0.78
N PHE A 40 -6.22 10.52 1.97
CA PHE A 40 -5.67 11.64 2.73
C PHE A 40 -4.16 11.45 2.92
N GLU A 41 -3.38 12.41 2.43
CA GLU A 41 -1.91 12.38 2.52
C GLU A 41 -1.41 13.57 3.32
N ARG A 42 -0.52 13.31 4.29
CA ARG A 42 0.06 14.35 5.15
C ARG A 42 1.05 15.25 4.40
N ALA A 43 1.77 14.71 3.44
CA ALA A 43 2.74 15.45 2.64
C ALA A 43 2.04 16.43 1.69
N ALA A 44 2.72 17.53 1.35
CA ALA A 44 2.27 18.41 0.27
C ALA A 44 2.47 17.78 -1.11
N GLU A 45 3.51 16.95 -1.22
CA GLU A 45 3.89 16.20 -2.40
C GLU A 45 4.62 14.94 -1.91
N VAL A 46 4.29 13.79 -2.48
CA VAL A 46 5.02 12.55 -2.17
C VAL A 46 6.25 12.51 -3.05
N LYS A 47 7.43 12.71 -2.43
CA LYS A 47 8.72 12.56 -3.10
C LYS A 47 9.29 11.18 -2.81
N PRO A 48 9.12 10.21 -3.72
CA PRO A 48 9.73 8.90 -3.55
C PRO A 48 11.26 9.03 -3.54
N LEU A 49 11.89 8.44 -2.53
CA LEU A 49 13.35 8.34 -2.46
C LEU A 49 13.86 7.56 -3.69
N GLY A 50 15.04 7.92 -4.19
CA GLY A 50 15.69 7.31 -5.36
C GLY A 50 16.19 5.89 -5.12
N SER A 51 15.33 4.98 -4.67
CA SER A 51 15.63 3.57 -4.44
C SER A 51 15.19 2.70 -5.62
N ALA A 52 15.93 1.64 -5.89
CA ALA A 52 15.45 0.55 -6.75
C ALA A 52 14.49 -0.37 -5.98
N MET A 53 13.58 -1.00 -6.71
CA MET A 53 12.72 -2.08 -6.26
C MET A 53 12.81 -3.22 -7.26
N SER A 54 12.66 -4.45 -6.77
CA SER A 54 12.59 -5.63 -7.62
C SER A 54 11.35 -6.44 -7.29
N PHE A 55 10.61 -6.85 -8.32
CA PHE A 55 9.51 -7.78 -8.20
C PHE A 55 9.84 -9.09 -8.91
N THR A 56 9.39 -10.19 -8.31
CA THR A 56 9.46 -11.53 -8.88
C THR A 56 8.11 -11.92 -9.46
N GLY A 57 8.09 -13.06 -10.16
CA GLY A 57 6.93 -13.57 -10.90
C GLY A 57 5.59 -13.59 -10.14
N SER A 58 5.62 -13.75 -8.82
CA SER A 58 4.40 -13.89 -8.00
C SER A 58 3.54 -12.63 -7.93
N LEU A 59 4.11 -11.44 -8.15
CA LEU A 59 3.37 -10.17 -8.00
C LEU A 59 2.75 -9.68 -9.31
N PHE A 60 3.29 -10.09 -10.46
CA PHE A 60 2.83 -9.56 -11.76
C PHE A 60 1.39 -9.90 -12.15
N PRO A 61 0.82 -11.08 -11.79
CA PRO A 61 -0.61 -11.33 -12.01
C PRO A 61 -1.52 -10.28 -11.35
N ALA A 62 -1.16 -9.82 -10.15
CA ALA A 62 -1.91 -8.76 -9.47
C ALA A 62 -1.75 -7.42 -10.22
N LEU A 63 -0.55 -7.11 -10.70
CA LEU A 63 -0.28 -5.88 -11.45
C LEU A 63 -0.96 -5.86 -12.83
N GLU A 64 -1.19 -7.03 -13.44
CA GLU A 64 -2.01 -7.18 -14.65
C GLU A 64 -3.49 -6.90 -14.36
N GLN A 65 -4.03 -7.40 -13.26
CA GLN A 65 -5.41 -7.08 -12.83
C GLN A 65 -5.58 -5.58 -12.54
N LEU A 66 -4.56 -4.93 -11.98
CA LEU A 66 -4.52 -3.47 -11.84
C LEU A 66 -4.31 -2.71 -13.18
N GLY A 67 -4.00 -3.42 -14.27
CA GLY A 67 -3.75 -2.85 -15.60
C GLY A 67 -2.47 -2.01 -15.69
N ILE A 68 -1.54 -2.16 -14.75
CA ILE A 68 -0.28 -1.39 -14.67
C ILE A 68 0.96 -2.19 -15.09
N TYR A 69 0.83 -3.51 -15.26
CA TYR A 69 1.95 -4.40 -15.57
C TYR A 69 2.73 -3.98 -16.82
N GLU A 70 2.07 -3.76 -17.95
CA GLU A 70 2.74 -3.37 -19.21
C GLU A 70 3.50 -2.05 -19.13
N GLU A 71 2.94 -1.07 -18.40
CA GLU A 71 3.58 0.23 -18.19
C GLU A 71 4.80 0.09 -17.27
N LEU A 72 4.69 -0.72 -16.22
CA LEU A 72 5.80 -1.04 -15.33
C LEU A 72 6.89 -1.81 -16.08
N LYS A 73 6.55 -2.81 -16.89
CA LYS A 73 7.50 -3.61 -17.67
C LYS A 73 8.36 -2.72 -18.57
N LYS A 74 7.73 -1.78 -19.29
CA LYS A 74 8.43 -0.79 -20.13
C LYS A 74 9.36 0.14 -19.34
N ALA A 75 9.03 0.41 -18.08
CA ALA A 75 9.81 1.23 -17.17
C ALA A 75 10.88 0.44 -16.38
N SER A 76 11.00 -0.87 -16.61
CA SER A 76 11.84 -1.78 -15.85
C SER A 76 12.99 -2.36 -16.69
N LYS A 77 13.94 -3.00 -16.01
CA LYS A 77 14.91 -3.90 -16.62
C LYS A 77 14.67 -5.32 -16.10
N ALA A 78 14.71 -6.30 -16.99
CA ALA A 78 14.72 -7.70 -16.58
C ALA A 78 16.10 -8.06 -15.99
N TYR A 79 16.12 -8.95 -15.01
CA TYR A 79 17.35 -9.53 -14.48
C TYR A 79 17.21 -11.04 -14.28
N THR A 80 18.30 -11.77 -14.53
CA THR A 80 18.36 -13.24 -14.49
C THR A 80 19.28 -13.77 -13.40
N CYS A 81 20.05 -12.90 -12.74
CA CYS A 81 21.05 -13.32 -11.76
C CYS A 81 21.26 -12.23 -10.69
N ILE A 82 21.48 -12.66 -9.45
CA ILE A 82 21.96 -11.84 -8.34
C ILE A 82 23.35 -12.34 -7.97
N GLU A 83 24.35 -11.46 -8.01
CA GLU A 83 25.72 -11.79 -7.67
C GLU A 83 26.12 -11.23 -6.31
N PHE A 84 26.83 -12.03 -5.52
CA PHE A 84 27.30 -11.64 -4.20
C PHE A 84 28.81 -11.42 -4.25
N TYR A 85 29.25 -10.27 -3.75
CA TYR A 85 30.66 -9.88 -3.69
C TYR A 85 31.02 -9.53 -2.25
N ASN A 86 32.24 -9.86 -1.83
CA ASN A 86 32.77 -9.39 -0.55
C ASN A 86 33.25 -7.93 -0.63
N ALA A 87 33.74 -7.38 0.49
CA ALA A 87 34.24 -6.01 0.56
C ALA A 87 35.44 -5.72 -0.36
N GLN A 88 36.15 -6.75 -0.82
CA GLN A 88 37.26 -6.66 -1.77
C GLN A 88 36.82 -6.88 -3.22
N ILE A 89 35.51 -6.87 -3.50
CA ILE A 89 34.91 -7.09 -4.82
C ILE A 89 35.29 -8.48 -5.39
N LYS A 90 35.52 -9.45 -4.51
CA LYS A 90 35.66 -10.86 -4.92
C LYS A 90 34.28 -11.52 -4.92
N LYS A 91 33.90 -12.09 -6.05
CA LYS A 91 32.64 -12.85 -6.20
C LYS A 91 32.64 -14.03 -5.21
N MET A 92 31.65 -14.04 -4.31
CA MET A 92 31.42 -15.09 -3.32
C MET A 92 30.46 -16.17 -3.85
N GLY A 93 29.53 -15.77 -4.72
CA GLY A 93 28.51 -16.67 -5.26
C GLY A 93 27.54 -15.93 -6.15
N ASN A 94 26.54 -16.66 -6.64
CA ASN A 94 25.41 -16.08 -7.35
C ASN A 94 24.14 -16.89 -7.09
N PHE A 95 23.00 -16.25 -7.34
CA PHE A 95 21.69 -16.87 -7.33
C PHE A 95 21.04 -16.59 -8.70
N SER A 96 20.90 -17.64 -9.50
CA SER A 96 20.19 -17.56 -10.79
C SER A 96 18.68 -17.52 -10.53
N VAL A 97 18.01 -16.60 -11.22
CA VAL A 97 16.56 -16.48 -11.29
C VAL A 97 16.06 -16.62 -12.73
N GLU A 98 16.91 -17.16 -13.60
CA GLU A 98 16.63 -17.32 -15.03
C GLU A 98 15.38 -18.19 -15.24
N GLU A 99 15.23 -19.30 -14.54
CA GLU A 99 14.10 -20.23 -14.70
C GLU A 99 12.78 -19.71 -14.09
N ASN A 100 12.77 -18.57 -13.37
CA ASN A 100 11.54 -18.04 -12.76
C ASN A 100 10.45 -17.76 -13.80
N HIS A 101 10.82 -17.36 -15.02
CA HIS A 101 9.83 -17.11 -16.08
C HIS A 101 9.17 -18.40 -16.57
N ILE A 102 9.86 -19.54 -16.49
CA ILE A 102 9.31 -20.85 -16.86
C ILE A 102 8.21 -21.26 -15.87
N VAL A 103 8.45 -21.03 -14.58
CA VAL A 103 7.52 -21.41 -13.51
C VAL A 103 6.37 -20.41 -13.36
N SER A 104 6.69 -19.11 -13.39
CA SER A 104 5.71 -18.06 -13.10
C SER A 104 5.03 -17.48 -14.34
N GLY A 105 5.62 -17.64 -15.52
CA GLY A 105 5.20 -16.95 -16.75
C GLY A 105 5.73 -15.51 -16.88
N TYR A 106 6.49 -15.01 -15.90
CA TYR A 106 6.96 -13.61 -15.88
C TYR A 106 8.47 -13.49 -15.62
N GLU A 107 9.09 -12.49 -16.25
CA GLU A 107 10.48 -12.11 -16.00
C GLU A 107 10.61 -11.36 -14.67
N ASN A 108 11.71 -11.54 -13.93
CA ASN A 108 11.97 -10.71 -12.75
C ASN A 108 12.37 -9.30 -13.19
N LEU A 109 11.73 -8.29 -12.61
CA LEU A 109 11.91 -6.90 -13.02
C LEU A 109 12.53 -6.08 -11.89
N ILE A 110 13.52 -5.25 -12.23
CA ILE A 110 14.06 -4.20 -11.39
C ILE A 110 13.72 -2.83 -11.99
N PHE A 111 13.27 -1.90 -11.14
CA PHE A 111 12.83 -0.57 -11.55
C PHE A 111 13.02 0.46 -10.44
N CYS A 112 12.94 1.74 -10.80
CA CYS A 112 13.02 2.83 -9.84
C CYS A 112 11.68 2.99 -9.10
N ARG A 113 11.72 3.06 -7.76
CA ARG A 113 10.53 3.31 -6.93
C ARG A 113 9.78 4.59 -7.30
N PRO A 114 10.45 5.72 -7.61
CA PRO A 114 9.76 6.91 -8.10
C PRO A 114 8.90 6.66 -9.33
N ARG A 115 9.43 5.89 -10.28
CA ARG A 115 8.72 5.60 -11.51
C ARG A 115 7.49 4.73 -11.27
N PHE A 116 7.60 3.72 -10.39
CA PHE A 116 6.44 2.91 -10.02
C PHE A 116 5.36 3.73 -9.31
N TYR A 117 5.76 4.66 -8.43
CA TYR A 117 4.85 5.59 -7.78
C TYR A 117 4.07 6.45 -8.79
N GLU A 118 4.75 7.04 -9.77
CA GLU A 118 4.11 7.83 -10.84
C GLU A 118 3.08 7.01 -11.63
N ILE A 119 3.40 5.76 -11.95
CA ILE A 119 2.49 4.86 -12.67
C ILE A 119 1.21 4.65 -11.86
N LEU A 120 1.32 4.40 -10.55
CA LEU A 120 0.16 4.23 -9.67
C LEU A 120 -0.64 5.54 -9.54
N LEU A 121 0.04 6.67 -9.31
CA LEU A 121 -0.61 7.95 -9.08
C LEU A 121 -1.47 8.37 -10.28
N LYS A 122 -1.01 8.13 -11.50
CA LYS A 122 -1.74 8.43 -12.74
C LYS A 122 -3.06 7.67 -12.88
N ARG A 123 -3.24 6.54 -12.18
CA ARG A 123 -4.47 5.74 -12.24
C ARG A 123 -5.54 6.21 -11.27
N VAL A 124 -5.21 7.13 -10.36
CA VAL A 124 -6.14 7.64 -9.36
C VAL A 124 -6.54 9.07 -9.74
N PRO A 125 -7.84 9.39 -9.83
CA PRO A 125 -8.29 10.76 -10.11
C PRO A 125 -7.81 11.75 -9.04
N GLU A 126 -7.23 12.88 -9.48
CA GLU A 126 -6.63 13.87 -8.55
C GLU A 126 -7.60 14.37 -7.47
N HIS A 127 -8.88 14.55 -7.81
CA HIS A 127 -9.90 15.03 -6.87
C HIS A 127 -10.23 14.03 -5.74
N LYS A 128 -9.81 12.76 -5.86
CA LYS A 128 -9.97 11.73 -4.81
C LYS A 128 -8.77 11.68 -3.85
N ILE A 129 -7.79 12.56 -4.02
CA ILE A 129 -6.61 12.65 -3.17
C ILE A 129 -6.55 14.04 -2.54
N SER A 130 -6.43 14.10 -1.22
CA SER A 130 -6.23 15.35 -0.49
C SER A 130 -4.89 15.35 0.21
N PHE A 131 -3.97 16.16 -0.33
CA PHE A 131 -2.65 16.41 0.26
C PHE A 131 -2.73 17.41 1.41
N LYS A 132 -1.64 17.48 2.19
CA LYS A 132 -1.52 18.31 3.42
C LYS A 132 -2.58 17.96 4.49
N LYS A 133 -3.10 16.74 4.47
CA LYS A 133 -4.08 16.21 5.43
C LYS A 133 -3.43 15.21 6.38
N LYS A 134 -2.83 15.74 7.45
CA LYS A 134 -2.28 14.90 8.53
C LYS A 134 -3.40 14.55 9.51
N VAL A 135 -3.79 13.28 9.55
CA VAL A 135 -4.73 12.78 10.58
C VAL A 135 -4.06 12.79 11.95
N VAL A 136 -4.74 13.39 12.93
CA VAL A 136 -4.28 13.50 14.32
C VAL A 136 -5.15 12.73 15.30
N ARG A 137 -6.42 12.47 14.95
CA ARG A 137 -7.37 11.73 15.78
C ARG A 137 -8.34 10.95 14.91
N ILE A 138 -8.75 9.78 15.39
CA ILE A 138 -9.72 8.88 14.75
C ILE A 138 -10.77 8.53 15.79
N GLU A 139 -12.05 8.59 15.42
CA GLU A 139 -13.17 8.21 16.29
C GLU A 139 -14.21 7.41 15.56
N GLU A 140 -14.77 6.40 16.23
CA GLU A 140 -15.95 5.68 15.78
C GLU A 140 -17.18 6.31 16.42
N LYS A 141 -18.08 6.88 15.60
CA LYS A 141 -19.33 7.50 16.06
C LYS A 141 -20.44 7.26 15.06
N GLU A 142 -21.63 6.92 15.56
CA GLU A 142 -22.85 6.74 14.74
C GLU A 142 -22.66 5.69 13.62
N GLY A 143 -21.87 4.64 13.89
CA GLY A 143 -21.59 3.58 12.92
C GLY A 143 -20.63 3.98 11.78
N LYS A 144 -19.96 5.14 11.90
CA LYS A 144 -18.96 5.63 10.95
C LYS A 144 -17.64 5.93 11.64
N VAL A 145 -16.57 5.95 10.85
CA VAL A 145 -15.25 6.40 11.28
C VAL A 145 -15.06 7.85 10.88
N HIS A 146 -14.71 8.69 11.85
CA HIS A 146 -14.41 10.11 11.69
C HIS A 146 -12.92 10.33 11.84
N ILE A 147 -12.31 11.00 10.88
CA ILE A 147 -10.91 11.44 10.95
C ILE A 147 -10.86 12.94 11.17
N TYR A 148 -9.96 13.36 12.05
CA TYR A 148 -9.68 14.76 12.32
C TYR A 148 -8.28 15.08 11.85
N CYS A 149 -8.16 16.06 10.97
CA CYS A 149 -6.89 16.50 10.41
C CYS A 149 -6.30 17.65 11.23
N SER A 150 -4.99 17.84 11.13
CA SER A 150 -4.25 18.89 11.85
C SER A 150 -4.65 20.32 11.45
N ASP A 151 -5.36 20.48 10.33
CA ASP A 151 -5.91 21.76 9.85
C ASP A 151 -7.36 21.99 10.32
N ASN A 152 -7.82 21.22 11.31
CA ASN A 152 -9.18 21.22 11.85
C ASN A 152 -10.27 20.77 10.87
N THR A 153 -9.91 20.22 9.71
CA THR A 153 -10.89 19.58 8.83
C THR A 153 -11.26 18.17 9.32
N THR A 154 -12.52 17.80 9.11
CA THR A 154 -13.06 16.52 9.54
C THR A 154 -13.70 15.81 8.36
N TYR A 155 -13.51 14.50 8.27
CA TYR A 155 -14.10 13.66 7.24
C TYR A 155 -14.66 12.38 7.87
N SER A 156 -15.70 11.81 7.28
CA SER A 156 -16.35 10.60 7.77
C SER A 156 -16.52 9.57 6.67
N GLY A 157 -16.34 8.29 7.01
CA GLY A 157 -16.52 7.16 6.10
C GLY A 157 -17.00 5.93 6.85
N ASP A 158 -17.35 4.88 6.11
CA ASP A 158 -17.82 3.62 6.68
C ASP A 158 -16.66 2.69 7.03
N ILE A 159 -15.54 2.79 6.28
CA ILE A 159 -14.32 2.00 6.49
C ILE A 159 -13.11 2.94 6.52
N LEU A 160 -12.17 2.70 7.43
CA LEU A 160 -10.87 3.35 7.46
C LEU A 160 -9.76 2.34 7.19
N VAL A 161 -8.84 2.69 6.28
CA VAL A 161 -7.66 1.89 5.97
C VAL A 161 -6.40 2.73 6.23
N GLY A 162 -5.54 2.24 7.14
CA GLY A 162 -4.23 2.82 7.39
C GLY A 162 -3.19 2.33 6.40
N ALA A 163 -2.76 3.21 5.48
CA ALA A 163 -1.71 2.97 4.50
C ALA A 163 -0.56 4.01 4.62
N ASP A 164 -0.35 4.54 5.83
CA ASP A 164 0.53 5.68 6.17
C ASP A 164 1.96 5.27 6.58
N GLY A 165 2.34 4.04 6.26
CA GLY A 165 3.73 3.55 6.30
C GLY A 165 4.20 3.03 7.65
N ALA A 166 5.52 2.82 7.79
CA ALA A 166 6.13 2.17 8.95
C ALA A 166 5.83 2.91 10.26
N TYR A 167 5.78 4.25 10.23
CA TYR A 167 5.46 5.11 11.37
C TYR A 167 3.98 5.50 11.42
N SER A 168 3.10 4.55 11.09
CA SER A 168 1.65 4.74 10.99
C SER A 168 1.06 5.40 12.24
N GLY A 169 0.45 6.57 12.06
CA GLY A 169 -0.36 7.22 13.09
C GLY A 169 -1.70 6.51 13.27
N VAL A 170 -2.24 5.90 12.21
CA VAL A 170 -3.46 5.09 12.28
C VAL A 170 -3.27 3.90 13.22
N ARG A 171 -2.20 3.12 13.05
CA ARG A 171 -1.89 1.96 13.90
C ARG A 171 -1.79 2.37 15.37
N GLN A 172 -1.11 3.47 15.66
CA GLN A 172 -0.97 3.99 17.03
C GLN A 172 -2.31 4.43 17.64
N ASN A 173 -3.23 5.00 16.85
CA ASN A 173 -4.57 5.31 17.33
C ASN A 173 -5.37 4.04 17.60
N MET A 174 -5.29 3.02 16.72
CA MET A 174 -5.96 1.74 16.94
C MET A 174 -5.46 1.05 18.22
N TYR A 175 -4.15 1.04 18.46
CA TYR A 175 -3.59 0.47 19.70
C TYR A 175 -4.13 1.16 20.95
N LYS A 176 -4.21 2.50 20.97
CA LYS A 176 -4.82 3.23 22.10
C LYS A 176 -6.28 2.83 22.32
N ILE A 177 -7.06 2.68 21.25
CA ILE A 177 -8.46 2.26 21.33
C ILE A 177 -8.56 0.82 21.89
N MET A 178 -7.71 -0.09 21.42
CA MET A 178 -7.68 -1.48 21.85
C MET A 178 -7.22 -1.64 23.30
N ASP A 179 -6.24 -0.85 23.72
CA ASP A 179 -5.75 -0.79 25.11
C ASP A 179 -6.85 -0.34 26.07
N VAL A 180 -7.55 0.75 25.73
CA VAL A 180 -8.71 1.23 26.51
C VAL A 180 -9.84 0.17 26.58
N LYS A 181 -10.03 -0.60 25.51
CA LYS A 181 -11.01 -1.70 25.47
C LYS A 181 -10.51 -2.99 26.14
N GLY A 182 -9.24 -3.06 26.55
CA GLY A 182 -8.63 -4.26 27.14
C GLY A 182 -8.49 -5.43 26.16
N VAL A 183 -8.40 -5.18 24.85
CA VAL A 183 -8.32 -6.20 23.78
C VAL A 183 -7.02 -6.15 22.98
N LEU A 184 -6.05 -5.35 23.42
CA LEU A 184 -4.74 -5.29 22.76
C LEU A 184 -3.99 -6.62 22.97
N PRO A 185 -3.53 -7.30 21.90
CA PRO A 185 -2.71 -8.50 22.03
C PRO A 185 -1.42 -8.22 22.79
N LYS A 186 -0.98 -9.17 23.62
CA LYS A 186 0.24 -9.00 24.41
C LYS A 186 1.48 -9.04 23.52
N GLU A 187 1.42 -9.82 22.45
CA GLU A 187 2.50 -10.00 21.48
C GLU A 187 2.83 -8.69 20.75
N ASP A 188 1.84 -7.80 20.59
CA ASP A 188 2.00 -6.47 19.98
C ASP A 188 2.73 -5.47 20.91
N LEU A 189 2.86 -5.80 22.20
CA LEU A 189 3.59 -5.01 23.20
C LEU A 189 5.04 -5.48 23.39
N GLU A 190 5.37 -6.66 22.89
CA GLU A 190 6.71 -7.23 23.01
C GLU A 190 7.63 -6.71 21.90
N ASP A 191 8.90 -6.46 22.24
CA ASP A 191 9.90 -6.10 21.24
C ASP A 191 10.10 -7.27 20.26
N PHE A 192 10.03 -6.97 18.97
CA PHE A 192 10.31 -7.95 17.93
C PHE A 192 11.80 -8.32 17.95
N THR A 193 12.12 -9.45 18.56
CA THR A 193 13.49 -9.98 18.64
C THR A 193 13.74 -10.98 17.51
N VAL A 194 14.74 -10.70 16.69
CA VAL A 194 15.19 -11.64 15.64
C VAL A 194 16.63 -12.02 15.93
N ASN A 195 16.86 -13.30 16.19
CA ASN A 195 18.21 -13.84 16.22
C ASN A 195 18.72 -13.91 14.78
N TYR A 196 19.74 -13.12 14.44
CA TYR A 196 20.44 -13.24 13.17
C TYR A 196 21.86 -13.74 13.42
N THR A 197 22.28 -14.70 12.60
CA THR A 197 23.68 -15.13 12.51
C THR A 197 24.27 -14.43 11.30
N THR A 198 25.17 -13.47 11.51
CA THR A 198 26.07 -13.00 10.45
C THR A 198 27.11 -14.09 10.21
N ILE A 199 27.15 -14.60 8.98
CA ILE A 199 28.16 -15.55 8.48
C ILE A 199 29.41 -14.79 8.05
#